data_AF-A0A1U9UJM3-F1
#
_entry.id   AF-A0A1U9UJM3-F1
#
_cell.length_a   1.000
_cell.length_b   1.000
_cell.length_c   1.000
_cell.angle_alpha   90.00
_cell.angle_beta   90.00
_cell.angle_gamma   90.00
#
_symmetry.space_group_name_H-M   'P 1'
#
loop_
_entity.id
_entity.type
_entity.pdbx_description
1 polymer ?
#
loop_
_entity_poly.entity_id
_entity_poly.type
_entity_poly.pdbx_seq_one_letter_code
_entity_poly.pdbx_strand_id
1 'polypeptide(L)'
;MLQNLQDYAQASRQPVPQVLLAGELRTKMATRTIDLVYDNISHAQVTAESVLDGDEAHKHQLRLEDEVVRLEDGRRRYSCLYCLEALSIRGSTDRVYHFAHPKNPGAECPYRSGFTLSKDEWEALRYNGAKESEAHRQVKAWIAEGLRADRDVVPDSVVEDSRMQSWSDRSKWRKPDVRGTWKGKTLVFEAQLSTTFVSTIAARRQFYLSEGALLFWIFRDFALSENEMRFSERDVFYNNNWNIFSIDSHSVEASRQDAELKLWCRWQQPVVQGGTIQYQWHKKLVGFSELTLDFERQRAFYFDFETALKEAQATLLGEKAAAFHEARRARHFGKQVQVPLRQELKDDAELAEWLGLEARYDTMPREIERVWLAADTADGFSMRRVQDYAYIVLAPYLRAACPTAPKSLQGREDLRTILSALISLRLGRVVGSRSINLKHVEDMVFRSAFGYYSVFRYAAGVYGRLVDIGYDIQESIASQNYRLHHERKTENPGVLTRDFDKAFLILFPELKAAR
;
A
#
# COMPACT_ATOMS: atom_id res chain seq x y z
N MET A 1 -23.34 19.22 58.60
CA MET A 1 -23.71 20.52 59.22
C MET A 1 -23.33 21.58 58.21
N LEU A 2 -24.31 22.12 57.46
CA LEU A 2 -24.90 23.46 57.74
C LEU A 2 -23.79 24.52 57.75
N GLN A 3 -23.67 25.50 56.87
CA GLN A 3 -24.58 26.26 56.02
C GLN A 3 -23.71 26.97 54.97
N ASN A 4 -24.25 27.29 53.80
CA ASN A 4 -24.09 28.59 53.11
C ASN A 4 -24.77 28.53 51.75
N LEU A 5 -26.10 28.67 51.78
CA LEU A 5 -26.95 28.95 50.63
C LEU A 5 -28.08 29.84 51.15
N GLN A 6 -27.87 31.15 51.07
CA GLN A 6 -28.90 32.18 51.11
C GLN A 6 -28.16 33.50 50.98
N ASP A 7 -28.15 34.06 49.78
CA ASP A 7 -28.42 35.49 49.62
C ASP A 7 -28.60 35.85 48.14
N TYR A 8 -29.59 36.73 47.93
CA TYR A 8 -29.97 37.46 46.72
C TYR A 8 -30.83 36.76 45.66
N ALA A 9 -32.10 36.59 46.04
CA ALA A 9 -33.22 36.77 45.11
C ALA A 9 -33.81 38.19 45.27
N GLN A 10 -34.30 38.72 44.15
CA GLN A 10 -35.18 39.89 43.94
C GLN A 10 -34.52 41.22 43.56
N ALA A 11 -34.60 41.57 42.27
CA ALA A 11 -35.45 42.69 41.81
C ALA A 11 -35.51 42.82 40.27
N SER A 12 -36.71 43.17 39.77
CA SER A 12 -37.01 43.92 38.53
C SER A 12 -37.01 43.16 37.18
N ARG A 13 -38.15 42.63 36.71
CA ARG A 13 -39.20 43.26 35.85
C ARG A 13 -38.74 43.66 34.42
N GLN A 14 -39.21 42.85 33.47
CA GLN A 14 -39.27 42.85 31.98
C GLN A 14 -39.52 44.19 31.23
N PRO A 15 -39.57 44.26 29.85
CA PRO A 15 -39.08 43.36 28.77
C PRO A 15 -38.47 44.07 27.51
N VAL A 16 -37.69 43.37 26.67
CA VAL A 16 -37.69 43.50 25.18
C VAL A 16 -37.06 42.21 24.54
N PRO A 17 -37.25 41.86 23.26
CA PRO A 17 -38.17 40.82 22.79
C PRO A 17 -37.50 39.55 22.21
N GLN A 18 -38.35 38.54 22.02
CA GLN A 18 -38.13 37.22 21.43
C GLN A 18 -37.16 37.17 20.23
N VAL A 19 -36.15 36.32 20.33
CA VAL A 19 -35.71 35.47 19.22
C VAL A 19 -35.68 34.03 19.73
N LEU A 20 -36.62 33.24 19.22
CA LEU A 20 -36.72 31.80 19.39
C LEU A 20 -35.46 31.12 18.86
N LEU A 21 -34.80 30.32 19.68
CA LEU A 21 -34.17 29.08 19.22
C LEU A 21 -34.51 27.98 20.23
N ALA A 22 -35.36 27.08 19.74
CA ALA A 22 -36.11 26.10 20.48
C ALA A 22 -35.20 25.03 21.10
N GLY A 23 -35.62 24.59 22.29
CA GLY A 23 -34.96 23.56 23.07
C GLY A 23 -34.98 22.18 22.41
N GLU A 24 -34.02 21.39 22.84
CA GLU A 24 -33.86 19.97 22.56
C GLU A 24 -35.10 19.17 22.99
N LEU A 25 -36.00 18.93 22.04
CA LEU A 25 -36.88 17.78 22.06
C LEU A 25 -36.14 16.64 21.36
N ARG A 26 -35.36 15.86 22.13
CA ARG A 26 -34.95 14.52 21.71
C ARG A 26 -36.21 13.66 21.59
N THR A 27 -36.74 13.56 20.38
CA THR A 27 -37.75 12.58 20.01
C THR A 27 -37.18 11.18 20.31
N LYS A 28 -37.78 10.45 21.27
CA LYS A 28 -37.51 9.02 21.43
C LYS A 28 -37.88 8.32 20.12
N MET A 29 -36.91 7.98 19.28
CA MET A 29 -37.14 7.11 18.14
C MET A 29 -37.67 5.77 18.68
N ALA A 30 -38.86 5.37 18.23
CA ALA A 30 -39.41 4.06 18.52
C ALA A 30 -38.40 3.00 18.07
N THR A 31 -37.86 2.24 19.03
CA THR A 31 -36.83 1.24 18.77
C THR A 31 -37.47 0.09 18.01
N ARG A 32 -37.02 -0.16 16.77
CA ARG A 32 -37.43 -1.35 16.03
C ARG A 32 -36.85 -2.57 16.77
N THR A 33 -37.62 -3.63 16.91
CA THR A 33 -37.13 -4.85 17.57
C THR A 33 -36.37 -5.75 16.60
N ILE A 34 -36.71 -5.73 15.31
CA ILE A 34 -36.02 -6.46 14.24
C ILE A 34 -35.23 -5.46 13.40
N ASP A 35 -33.94 -5.37 13.65
CA ASP A 35 -33.05 -4.40 13.00
C ASP A 35 -32.35 -4.96 11.75
N LEU A 36 -32.36 -6.28 11.57
CA LEU A 36 -31.71 -6.96 10.47
C LEU A 36 -32.62 -8.07 9.94
N VAL A 37 -32.80 -8.11 8.62
CA VAL A 37 -33.64 -9.10 7.92
C VAL A 37 -32.86 -9.72 6.76
N TYR A 38 -33.26 -10.92 6.36
CA TYR A 38 -32.77 -11.52 5.11
C TYR A 38 -33.70 -11.13 3.98
N ASP A 39 -33.18 -10.49 2.94
CA ASP A 39 -33.90 -10.26 1.69
C ASP A 39 -33.69 -11.46 0.76
N ASN A 40 -34.77 -12.21 0.53
CA ASN A 40 -34.79 -13.43 -0.27
C ASN A 40 -34.59 -13.17 -1.77
N ILE A 41 -34.76 -11.93 -2.24
CA ILE A 41 -34.55 -11.57 -3.64
C ILE A 41 -33.09 -11.23 -3.89
N SER A 42 -32.52 -10.32 -3.08
CA SER A 42 -31.11 -9.93 -3.20
C SER A 42 -30.14 -10.95 -2.55
N HIS A 43 -30.67 -11.95 -1.85
CA HIS A 43 -29.93 -12.94 -1.09
C HIS A 43 -28.93 -12.31 -0.10
N ALA A 44 -29.30 -11.19 0.49
CA ALA A 44 -28.45 -10.39 1.37
C ALA A 44 -29.10 -10.13 2.73
N GLN A 45 -28.25 -9.92 3.74
CA GLN A 45 -28.68 -9.36 5.02
C GLN A 45 -28.77 -7.84 4.87
N VAL A 46 -29.94 -7.29 5.14
CA VAL A 46 -30.21 -5.86 5.01
C VAL A 46 -30.75 -5.32 6.33
N THR A 47 -30.40 -4.08 6.64
CA THR A 47 -30.90 -3.44 7.86
C THR A 47 -32.34 -3.01 7.68
N ALA A 48 -33.12 -3.08 8.75
CA ALA A 48 -34.50 -2.59 8.70
C ALA A 48 -34.55 -1.08 8.43
N GLU A 49 -33.52 -0.35 8.85
CA GLU A 49 -33.35 1.06 8.51
C GLU A 49 -33.17 1.26 7.01
N SER A 50 -32.21 0.57 6.38
CA SER A 50 -31.97 0.72 4.93
C SER A 50 -33.15 0.29 4.05
N VAL A 51 -33.91 -0.73 4.47
CA VAL A 51 -35.07 -1.20 3.70
C VAL A 51 -36.29 -0.29 3.88
N LEU A 52 -36.48 0.25 5.08
CA LEU A 52 -37.63 1.08 5.41
C LEU A 52 -37.29 2.58 5.35
N ASP A 53 -36.18 2.92 4.70
CA ASP A 53 -35.79 4.29 4.40
C ASP A 53 -36.63 4.84 3.24
N GLY A 54 -36.84 6.15 3.21
CA GLY A 54 -37.67 6.82 2.19
C GLY A 54 -39.06 7.26 2.68
N ASP A 55 -39.87 7.73 1.73
CA ASP A 55 -41.18 8.31 2.00
C ASP A 55 -42.27 7.25 2.22
N GLU A 56 -43.47 7.70 2.60
CA GLU A 56 -44.61 6.79 2.85
C GLU A 56 -45.01 6.00 1.60
N ALA A 57 -44.92 6.62 0.42
CA ALA A 57 -45.28 5.99 -0.84
C ALA A 57 -44.36 4.79 -1.14
N HIS A 58 -43.05 4.97 -0.95
CA HIS A 58 -42.06 3.91 -1.10
C HIS A 58 -42.33 2.73 -0.17
N LYS A 59 -42.62 2.99 1.11
CA LYS A 59 -42.91 1.94 2.11
C LYS A 59 -44.20 1.18 1.79
N HIS A 60 -45.22 1.87 1.27
CA HIS A 60 -46.46 1.24 0.82
C HIS A 60 -46.26 0.38 -0.44
N GLN A 61 -45.39 0.83 -1.36
CA GLN A 61 -45.02 0.04 -2.52
C GLN A 61 -44.27 -1.24 -2.11
N LEU A 62 -43.27 -1.14 -1.24
CA LEU A 62 -42.54 -2.30 -0.71
C LEU A 62 -43.45 -3.31 -0.03
N ARG A 63 -44.47 -2.85 0.70
CA ARG A 63 -45.48 -3.71 1.33
C ARG A 63 -46.31 -4.47 0.32
N LEU A 64 -46.68 -3.83 -0.78
CA LEU A 64 -47.45 -4.46 -1.85
C LEU A 64 -46.58 -5.47 -2.60
N GLU A 65 -45.34 -5.10 -2.94
CA GLU A 65 -44.36 -5.99 -3.58
C GLU A 65 -44.12 -7.26 -2.75
N ASP A 66 -43.90 -7.15 -1.44
CA ASP A 66 -43.74 -8.31 -0.55
C ASP A 66 -44.98 -9.23 -0.55
N GLU A 67 -46.18 -8.66 -0.66
CA GLU A 67 -47.42 -9.43 -0.72
C GLU A 67 -47.62 -10.11 -2.08
N VAL A 68 -47.22 -9.46 -3.18
CA VAL A 68 -47.21 -10.06 -4.53
C VAL A 68 -46.26 -11.27 -4.55
N VAL A 69 -45.03 -11.12 -4.05
CA VAL A 69 -44.05 -12.22 -3.96
C VAL A 69 -44.61 -13.39 -3.15
N ARG A 70 -45.36 -13.12 -2.06
CA ARG A 70 -46.04 -14.17 -1.29
C ARG A 70 -47.06 -14.93 -2.11
N LEU A 71 -47.85 -14.24 -2.93
CA LEU A 71 -48.91 -14.86 -3.70
C LEU A 71 -48.36 -15.68 -4.88
N GLU A 72 -47.25 -15.24 -5.48
CA GLU A 72 -46.61 -15.92 -6.61
C GLU A 72 -45.78 -17.14 -6.16
N ASP A 73 -44.90 -16.98 -5.18
CA ASP A 73 -43.90 -17.99 -4.81
C ASP A 73 -44.23 -18.74 -3.51
N GLY A 74 -45.32 -18.37 -2.83
CA GLY A 74 -45.66 -18.90 -1.50
C GLY A 74 -44.70 -18.47 -0.38
N ARG A 75 -43.74 -17.58 -0.68
CA ARG A 75 -42.69 -17.09 0.23
C ARG A 75 -42.71 -15.56 0.27
N ARG A 76 -42.34 -14.95 1.40
CA ARG A 76 -42.21 -13.48 1.48
C ARG A 76 -40.80 -13.03 1.09
N ARG A 77 -40.68 -11.76 0.68
CA ARG A 77 -39.39 -11.17 0.33
C ARG A 77 -38.46 -11.13 1.53
N TYR A 78 -38.98 -10.84 2.72
CA TYR A 78 -38.15 -10.72 3.93
C TYR A 78 -38.35 -11.89 4.88
N SER A 79 -37.27 -12.36 5.49
CA SER A 79 -37.28 -13.43 6.49
C SER A 79 -36.50 -13.05 7.74
N CYS A 80 -36.95 -13.56 8.88
CA CYS A 80 -36.26 -13.36 10.15
C CYS A 80 -34.94 -14.13 10.13
N LEU A 81 -33.84 -13.47 10.51
CA LEU A 81 -32.54 -14.14 10.58
C LEU A 81 -32.43 -15.18 11.71
N TYR A 82 -33.38 -15.23 12.64
CA TYR A 82 -33.34 -16.15 13.79
C TYR A 82 -34.24 -17.37 13.59
N CYS A 83 -35.54 -17.16 13.37
CA CYS A 83 -36.47 -18.28 13.18
C CYS A 83 -36.72 -18.65 11.72
N LEU A 84 -36.16 -17.90 10.76
CA LEU A 84 -36.34 -18.07 9.32
C LEU A 84 -37.80 -17.97 8.85
N GLU A 85 -38.73 -17.59 9.73
CA GLU A 85 -40.10 -17.34 9.34
C GLU A 85 -40.19 -16.08 8.47
N ALA A 86 -41.09 -16.14 7.49
CA ALA A 86 -41.45 -15.02 6.65
C ALA A 86 -41.91 -13.82 7.49
N LEU A 87 -41.34 -12.64 7.22
CA LEU A 87 -41.69 -11.39 7.87
C LEU A 87 -42.60 -10.55 6.95
N SER A 88 -43.51 -9.82 7.57
CA SER A 88 -44.38 -8.83 6.90
C SER A 88 -43.97 -7.42 7.31
N ILE A 89 -44.01 -6.46 6.39
CA ILE A 89 -43.83 -5.05 6.75
C ILE A 89 -45.16 -4.50 7.28
N ARG A 90 -45.16 -3.97 8.50
CA ARG A 90 -46.34 -3.37 9.16
C ARG A 90 -46.04 -1.96 9.64
N GLY A 91 -47.10 -1.19 9.88
CA GLY A 91 -47.03 0.15 10.47
C GLY A 91 -47.70 0.14 11.85
N SER A 92 -47.15 0.90 12.80
CA SER A 92 -47.80 1.18 14.08
C SER A 92 -48.83 2.31 13.94
N THR A 93 -49.61 2.55 15.01
CA THR A 93 -50.51 3.72 15.12
C THR A 93 -49.77 5.05 14.97
N ASP A 94 -48.50 5.09 15.35
CA ASP A 94 -47.62 6.26 15.23
C ASP A 94 -46.93 6.35 13.85
N ARG A 95 -47.40 5.58 12.86
CA ARG A 95 -46.85 5.50 11.49
C ARG A 95 -45.39 5.05 11.42
N VAL A 96 -44.93 4.28 12.41
CA VAL A 96 -43.58 3.68 12.40
C VAL A 96 -43.64 2.32 11.72
N TYR A 97 -42.91 2.18 10.62
CA TYR A 97 -42.81 0.93 9.87
C TYR A 97 -41.78 -0.01 10.50
N HIS A 98 -42.13 -1.28 10.59
CA HIS A 98 -41.33 -2.34 11.20
C HIS A 98 -41.63 -3.69 10.55
N PHE A 99 -40.70 -4.64 10.70
CA PHE A 99 -40.94 -6.03 10.34
C PHE A 99 -41.70 -6.74 11.45
N ALA A 100 -42.67 -7.55 11.05
CA ALA A 100 -43.55 -8.27 11.96
C ALA A 100 -43.72 -9.72 11.51
N HIS A 101 -43.60 -10.62 12.48
CA HIS A 101 -43.86 -12.02 12.27
C HIS A 101 -45.36 -12.35 12.08
N PRO A 102 -45.72 -13.51 11.49
CA PRO A 102 -47.11 -13.97 11.38
C PRO A 102 -47.75 -14.24 12.75
N LYS A 103 -49.06 -14.06 12.87
CA LYS A 103 -49.78 -14.17 14.15
C LYS A 103 -49.83 -15.60 14.74
N ASN A 104 -49.79 -16.64 13.90
CA ASN A 104 -49.78 -18.05 14.32
C ASN A 104 -48.47 -18.74 13.87
N PRO A 105 -47.47 -18.89 14.74
CA PRO A 105 -46.14 -19.40 14.39
C PRO A 105 -46.01 -20.90 14.65
N GLY A 106 -45.08 -21.54 13.95
CA GLY A 106 -44.60 -22.89 14.30
C GLY A 106 -43.33 -22.89 15.15
N ALA A 107 -42.60 -21.77 15.24
CA ALA A 107 -41.28 -21.69 15.89
C ALA A 107 -41.20 -20.59 16.97
N GLU A 108 -40.54 -20.89 18.09
CA GLU A 108 -40.19 -19.90 19.12
C GLU A 108 -39.13 -18.92 18.58
N CYS A 109 -39.36 -17.61 18.76
CA CYS A 109 -38.45 -16.56 18.28
C CYS A 109 -38.25 -15.48 19.35
N PRO A 110 -36.99 -15.12 19.70
CA PRO A 110 -36.69 -14.11 20.73
C PRO A 110 -37.36 -12.75 20.48
N TYR A 111 -37.51 -12.38 19.21
CA TYR A 111 -38.19 -11.15 18.78
C TYR A 111 -39.71 -11.15 19.04
N ARG A 112 -40.33 -12.31 19.29
CA ARG A 112 -41.76 -12.41 19.63
C ARG A 112 -42.00 -12.30 21.14
N SER A 113 -41.06 -12.79 21.93
CA SER A 113 -41.15 -12.88 23.40
C SER A 113 -40.79 -11.58 24.14
N GLY A 114 -40.30 -10.56 23.45
CA GLY A 114 -39.97 -9.26 24.06
C GLY A 114 -38.74 -9.26 24.97
N PHE A 115 -37.84 -10.25 24.82
CA PHE A 115 -36.60 -10.30 25.60
C PHE A 115 -35.66 -9.16 25.23
N THR A 116 -35.06 -8.54 26.24
CA THR A 116 -33.89 -7.67 26.11
C THR A 116 -32.64 -8.52 26.30
N LEU A 117 -32.12 -9.06 25.20
CA LEU A 117 -30.91 -9.89 25.21
C LEU A 117 -29.68 -9.00 25.15
N SER A 118 -28.63 -9.38 25.89
CA SER A 118 -27.30 -8.80 25.74
C SER A 118 -26.69 -9.17 24.38
N LYS A 119 -25.65 -8.44 23.96
CA LYS A 119 -24.97 -8.71 22.68
C LYS A 119 -24.43 -10.14 22.60
N ASP A 120 -23.88 -10.66 23.70
CA ASP A 120 -23.33 -12.02 23.77
C ASP A 120 -24.43 -13.09 23.70
N GLU A 121 -25.62 -12.80 24.25
CA GLU A 121 -26.80 -13.66 24.13
C GLU A 121 -27.41 -13.61 22.73
N TRP A 122 -27.43 -12.44 22.09
CA TRP A 122 -27.78 -12.30 20.67
C TRP A 122 -26.83 -13.11 19.78
N GLU A 123 -25.54 -13.09 20.08
CA GLU A 123 -24.53 -13.90 19.40
C GLU A 123 -24.77 -15.39 19.63
N ALA A 124 -24.98 -15.84 20.87
CA ALA A 124 -25.29 -17.24 21.20
C ALA A 124 -26.57 -17.74 20.52
N LEU A 125 -27.61 -16.91 20.43
CA LEU A 125 -28.86 -17.22 19.74
C LEU A 125 -28.69 -17.29 18.21
N ARG A 126 -27.83 -16.45 17.63
CA ARG A 126 -27.52 -16.47 16.19
C ARG A 126 -26.79 -17.75 15.76
N TYR A 127 -25.97 -18.32 16.64
CA TYR A 127 -25.28 -19.60 16.40
C TYR A 127 -26.16 -20.82 16.68
N ASN A 128 -27.09 -20.76 17.64
CA ASN A 128 -28.02 -21.87 17.93
C ASN A 128 -29.18 -22.01 16.93
N GLY A 129 -29.56 -20.94 16.20
CA GLY A 129 -30.64 -20.97 15.21
C GLY A 129 -30.26 -21.55 13.83
N ALA A 130 -28.96 -21.68 13.54
CA ALA A 130 -28.47 -22.20 12.27
C ALA A 130 -28.32 -23.73 12.33
N LYS A 131 -29.42 -24.47 12.13
CA LYS A 131 -29.28 -25.82 11.58
C LYS A 131 -28.44 -25.71 10.30
N GLU A 132 -27.42 -26.54 10.20
CA GLU A 132 -26.46 -26.54 9.10
C GLU A 132 -27.19 -26.57 7.74
N SER A 133 -26.97 -25.54 6.91
CA SER A 133 -27.58 -25.48 5.58
C SER A 133 -27.03 -26.59 4.69
N GLU A 134 -27.83 -27.04 3.73
CA GLU A 134 -27.40 -28.06 2.75
C GLU A 134 -26.14 -27.64 2.01
N ALA A 135 -26.02 -26.35 1.68
CA ALA A 135 -24.83 -25.80 1.05
C ALA A 135 -23.58 -25.92 1.94
N HIS A 136 -23.71 -25.71 3.26
CA HIS A 136 -22.58 -25.84 4.20
C HIS A 136 -22.16 -27.30 4.32
N ARG A 137 -23.13 -28.23 4.44
CA ARG A 137 -22.88 -29.66 4.41
C ARG A 137 -22.16 -30.09 3.13
N GLN A 138 -22.57 -29.55 1.99
CA GLN A 138 -21.97 -29.88 0.70
C GLN A 138 -20.51 -29.43 0.61
N VAL A 139 -20.20 -28.19 1.02
CA VAL A 139 -18.82 -27.68 1.02
C VAL A 139 -17.96 -28.48 1.98
N LYS A 140 -18.46 -28.79 3.18
CA LYS A 140 -17.77 -29.65 4.15
C LYS A 140 -17.45 -31.03 3.56
N ALA A 141 -18.44 -31.67 2.92
CA ALA A 141 -18.24 -32.95 2.25
C ALA A 141 -17.17 -32.86 1.16
N TRP A 142 -17.20 -31.82 0.32
CA TRP A 142 -16.20 -31.59 -0.71
C TRP A 142 -14.78 -31.41 -0.14
N ILE A 143 -14.62 -30.68 0.96
CA ILE A 143 -13.33 -30.53 1.63
C ILE A 143 -12.82 -31.88 2.12
N ALA A 144 -13.68 -32.64 2.80
CA ALA A 144 -13.31 -33.94 3.34
C ALA A 144 -12.97 -34.96 2.24
N GLU A 145 -13.73 -34.97 1.14
CA GLU A 145 -13.44 -35.81 -0.03
C GLU A 145 -12.13 -35.41 -0.72
N GLY A 146 -11.89 -34.12 -0.92
CA GLY A 146 -10.64 -33.62 -1.51
C GLY A 146 -9.42 -33.97 -0.66
N LEU A 147 -9.52 -33.84 0.67
CA LEU A 147 -8.47 -34.25 1.59
C LEU A 147 -8.20 -35.76 1.55
N ARG A 148 -9.25 -36.59 1.49
CA ARG A 148 -9.09 -38.05 1.40
C ARG A 148 -8.48 -38.50 0.08
N ALA A 149 -8.62 -37.71 -0.98
CA ALA A 149 -8.01 -37.98 -2.28
C ALA A 149 -6.52 -37.61 -2.34
N ASP A 150 -6.06 -36.72 -1.45
CA ASP A 150 -4.67 -36.26 -1.43
C ASP A 150 -3.72 -37.33 -0.87
N ARG A 151 -2.73 -37.73 -1.68
CA ARG A 151 -1.77 -38.79 -1.35
C ARG A 151 -0.89 -38.49 -0.13
N ASP A 152 -0.71 -37.22 0.21
CA ASP A 152 0.16 -36.74 1.29
C ASP A 152 -0.63 -36.52 2.60
N VAL A 153 -1.96 -36.72 2.57
CA VAL A 153 -2.82 -36.79 3.76
C VAL A 153 -2.78 -38.19 4.35
N VAL A 154 -2.67 -38.26 5.68
CA VAL A 154 -2.73 -39.54 6.41
C VAL A 154 -4.16 -40.10 6.31
N PRO A 155 -4.37 -41.34 5.79
CA PRO A 155 -5.69 -41.86 5.41
C PRO A 155 -6.79 -41.74 6.48
N ASP A 156 -6.47 -42.04 7.74
CA ASP A 156 -7.43 -42.02 8.85
C ASP A 156 -7.42 -40.72 9.67
N SER A 157 -6.71 -39.70 9.20
CA SER A 157 -6.58 -38.42 9.92
C SER A 157 -7.68 -37.42 9.61
N VAL A 158 -8.47 -37.66 8.56
CA VAL A 158 -9.54 -36.75 8.13
C VAL A 158 -10.74 -36.89 9.05
N VAL A 159 -11.02 -35.86 9.83
CA VAL A 159 -12.13 -35.84 10.79
C VAL A 159 -13.03 -34.65 10.52
N GLU A 160 -14.33 -34.90 10.43
CA GLU A 160 -15.38 -33.90 10.27
C GLU A 160 -16.06 -33.65 11.62
N ASP A 161 -16.46 -32.41 11.89
CA ASP A 161 -17.33 -32.06 13.02
C ASP A 161 -16.86 -32.59 14.40
N SER A 162 -15.55 -32.68 14.62
CA SER A 162 -15.02 -33.20 15.88
C SER A 162 -14.38 -32.11 16.73
N ARG A 163 -14.51 -32.24 18.05
CA ARG A 163 -13.91 -31.27 18.98
C ARG A 163 -12.38 -31.38 18.93
N MET A 164 -11.75 -30.25 18.66
CA MET A 164 -10.34 -30.00 18.92
C MET A 164 -10.22 -29.31 20.27
N GLN A 165 -9.76 -30.05 21.28
CA GLN A 165 -9.45 -29.50 22.59
C GLN A 165 -8.06 -28.90 22.58
N SER A 166 -7.86 -27.80 23.32
CA SER A 166 -6.52 -27.26 23.50
C SER A 166 -5.66 -28.22 24.31
N TRP A 167 -4.39 -28.37 23.90
CA TRP A 167 -3.40 -29.11 24.65
C TRP A 167 -3.06 -28.45 25.99
N SER A 168 -3.09 -27.12 26.04
CA SER A 168 -2.72 -26.32 27.22
C SER A 168 -3.87 -26.14 28.22
N ASP A 169 -5.12 -26.13 27.74
CA ASP A 169 -6.31 -25.90 28.55
C ASP A 169 -7.48 -26.72 28.02
N ARG A 170 -7.75 -27.87 28.65
CA ARG A 170 -8.80 -28.82 28.21
C ARG A 170 -10.22 -28.23 28.27
N SER A 171 -10.44 -27.12 28.98
CA SER A 171 -11.72 -26.41 29.00
C SER A 171 -11.97 -25.63 27.70
N LYS A 172 -10.90 -25.25 26.99
CA LYS A 172 -10.96 -24.58 25.70
C LYS A 172 -11.00 -25.59 24.57
N TRP A 173 -12.00 -25.44 23.70
CA TRP A 173 -12.12 -26.25 22.51
C TRP A 173 -12.76 -25.47 21.36
N ARG A 174 -12.51 -25.96 20.16
CA ARG A 174 -13.22 -25.58 18.92
C ARG A 174 -13.67 -26.84 18.20
N LYS A 175 -14.65 -26.70 17.33
CA LYS A 175 -15.14 -27.77 16.47
C LYS A 175 -14.95 -27.29 15.02
N PRO A 176 -13.79 -27.56 14.41
CA PRO A 176 -13.59 -27.27 12.99
C PRO A 176 -14.57 -28.09 12.14
N ASP A 177 -14.88 -27.58 10.94
CA ASP A 177 -15.73 -28.30 10.00
C ASP A 177 -15.05 -29.56 9.49
N VAL A 178 -13.79 -29.42 9.05
CA VAL A 178 -12.94 -30.55 8.65
C VAL A 178 -11.52 -30.30 9.16
N ARG A 179 -10.83 -31.36 9.58
CA ARG A 179 -9.38 -31.33 9.82
C ARG A 179 -8.72 -32.58 9.27
N GLY A 180 -7.44 -32.50 8.95
CA GLY A 180 -6.62 -33.62 8.48
C GLY A 180 -5.15 -33.43 8.82
N THR A 181 -4.36 -34.49 8.71
CA THR A 181 -2.89 -34.43 8.87
C THR A 181 -2.22 -34.61 7.52
N TRP A 182 -1.55 -33.57 7.04
CA TRP A 182 -0.81 -33.55 5.77
C TRP A 182 0.67 -33.41 6.04
N LYS A 183 1.51 -34.36 5.60
CA LYS A 183 2.97 -34.39 5.87
C LYS A 183 3.34 -34.10 7.34
N GLY A 184 2.58 -34.66 8.29
CA GLY A 184 2.79 -34.46 9.73
C GLY A 184 2.37 -33.08 10.26
N LYS A 185 1.70 -32.26 9.46
CA LYS A 185 1.13 -30.97 9.85
C LYS A 185 -0.40 -31.07 9.94
N THR A 186 -0.96 -30.48 10.98
CA THR A 186 -2.42 -30.41 11.15
C THR A 186 -2.99 -29.28 10.31
N LEU A 187 -3.91 -29.62 9.42
CA LEU A 187 -4.69 -28.67 8.63
C LEU A 187 -6.12 -28.62 9.18
N VAL A 188 -6.66 -27.42 9.26
CA VAL A 188 -8.03 -27.17 9.71
C VAL A 188 -8.74 -26.35 8.66
N PHE A 189 -9.95 -26.75 8.29
CA PHE A 189 -10.77 -26.09 7.29
C PHE A 189 -12.09 -25.64 7.93
N GLU A 190 -12.48 -24.40 7.66
CA GLU A 190 -13.75 -23.80 8.07
C GLU A 190 -14.51 -23.37 6.80
N ALA A 191 -15.71 -23.92 6.61
CA ALA A 191 -16.59 -23.62 5.49
C ALA A 191 -17.39 -22.34 5.78
N GLN A 192 -17.11 -21.26 5.07
CA GLN A 192 -17.73 -19.96 5.33
C GLN A 192 -18.70 -19.59 4.20
N LEU A 193 -20.01 -19.76 4.46
CA LEU A 193 -21.08 -19.44 3.49
C LEU A 193 -21.89 -18.19 3.83
N SER A 194 -21.73 -17.67 5.05
CA SER A 194 -22.44 -16.49 5.56
C SER A 194 -21.45 -15.42 6.02
N THR A 195 -21.94 -14.25 6.41
CA THR A 195 -21.10 -13.26 7.11
C THR A 195 -20.77 -13.73 8.52
N THR A 196 -19.55 -13.45 8.97
CA THR A 196 -19.13 -13.65 10.37
C THR A 196 -18.40 -12.42 10.88
N PHE A 197 -18.28 -12.29 12.19
CA PHE A 197 -17.57 -11.15 12.79
C PHE A 197 -16.06 -11.35 12.72
N VAL A 198 -15.32 -10.26 12.55
CA VAL A 198 -13.85 -10.26 12.60
C VAL A 198 -13.32 -10.84 13.92
N SER A 199 -14.03 -10.64 15.04
CA SER A 199 -13.71 -11.24 16.35
C SER A 199 -13.74 -12.77 16.31
N THR A 200 -14.71 -13.36 15.61
CA THR A 200 -14.80 -14.81 15.42
C THR A 200 -13.64 -15.33 14.57
N ILE A 201 -13.31 -14.62 13.48
CA ILE A 201 -12.16 -14.96 12.62
C ILE A 201 -10.86 -14.94 13.43
N ALA A 202 -10.63 -13.86 14.19
CA ALA A 202 -9.46 -13.69 15.03
C ALA A 202 -9.36 -14.77 16.11
N ALA A 203 -10.46 -15.08 16.81
CA ALA A 203 -10.48 -16.09 17.86
C ALA A 203 -10.20 -17.51 17.33
N ARG A 204 -10.71 -17.86 16.13
CA ARG A 204 -10.40 -19.14 15.48
C ARG A 204 -8.94 -19.21 15.04
N ARG A 205 -8.43 -18.15 14.40
CA ARG A 205 -7.02 -18.04 14.00
C ARG A 205 -6.07 -18.20 15.19
N GLN A 206 -6.35 -17.51 16.30
CA GLN A 206 -5.52 -17.59 17.50
C GLN A 206 -5.54 -18.99 18.12
N PHE A 207 -6.72 -19.62 18.18
CA PHE A 207 -6.85 -20.97 18.71
C PHE A 207 -6.07 -21.99 17.87
N TYR A 208 -6.26 -22.03 16.55
CA TYR A 208 -5.58 -23.03 15.72
C TYR A 208 -4.06 -22.80 15.67
N LEU A 209 -3.61 -21.54 15.71
CA LEU A 209 -2.19 -21.21 15.86
C LEU A 209 -1.60 -21.77 17.16
N SER A 210 -2.28 -21.60 18.30
CA SER A 210 -1.78 -22.12 19.58
C SER A 210 -1.70 -23.66 19.61
N GLU A 211 -2.52 -24.32 18.79
CA GLU A 211 -2.50 -25.78 18.64
C GLU A 211 -1.59 -26.28 17.51
N GLY A 212 -0.80 -25.40 16.89
CA GLY A 212 0.12 -25.77 15.80
C GLY A 212 -0.57 -26.24 14.51
N ALA A 213 -1.85 -25.91 14.34
CA ALA A 213 -2.63 -26.23 13.15
C ALA A 213 -2.74 -25.02 12.21
N LEU A 214 -2.79 -25.26 10.90
CA LEU A 214 -2.98 -24.20 9.91
C LEU A 214 -4.44 -24.12 9.49
N LEU A 215 -5.05 -22.94 9.66
CA LEU A 215 -6.42 -22.66 9.30
C LEU A 215 -6.58 -22.26 7.83
N PHE A 216 -7.50 -22.90 7.14
CA PHE A 216 -8.02 -22.57 5.81
C PHE A 216 -9.49 -22.16 5.91
N TRP A 217 -9.82 -20.99 5.36
CA TRP A 217 -11.20 -20.58 5.14
C TRP A 217 -11.61 -20.93 3.72
N ILE A 218 -12.67 -21.73 3.58
CA ILE A 218 -13.16 -22.21 2.28
C ILE A 218 -14.55 -21.64 2.02
N PHE A 219 -14.70 -20.99 0.87
CA PHE A 219 -15.96 -20.39 0.42
C PHE A 219 -16.58 -21.22 -0.71
N ARG A 220 -17.88 -21.06 -0.97
CA ARG A 220 -18.51 -21.54 -2.21
C ARG A 220 -18.14 -20.59 -3.36
N ASP A 221 -17.94 -21.07 -4.58
CA ASP A 221 -17.59 -20.19 -5.72
C ASP A 221 -18.58 -19.04 -5.85
N PHE A 222 -18.04 -17.83 -5.94
CA PHE A 222 -18.79 -16.58 -6.03
C PHE A 222 -18.19 -15.71 -7.13
N ALA A 223 -19.06 -15.00 -7.84
CA ALA A 223 -18.64 -13.92 -8.73
C ALA A 223 -18.06 -12.80 -7.86
N LEU A 224 -16.88 -12.31 -8.22
CA LEU A 224 -16.10 -11.38 -7.42
C LEU A 224 -15.67 -10.21 -8.28
N SER A 225 -16.49 -9.16 -8.29
CA SER A 225 -15.93 -7.81 -8.31
C SER A 225 -15.63 -7.38 -6.88
N GLU A 226 -14.63 -6.50 -6.67
CA GLU A 226 -14.25 -6.01 -5.33
C GLU A 226 -15.41 -5.37 -4.55
N ASN A 227 -16.42 -4.88 -5.28
CA ASN A 227 -17.64 -4.28 -4.74
C ASN A 227 -18.67 -5.31 -4.25
N GLU A 228 -18.50 -6.60 -4.55
CA GLU A 228 -19.42 -7.67 -4.18
C GLU A 228 -18.91 -8.51 -2.98
N MET A 229 -17.66 -8.29 -2.54
CA MET A 229 -17.10 -8.99 -1.38
C MET A 229 -17.75 -8.55 -0.08
N ARG A 230 -18.19 -9.53 0.71
CA ARG A 230 -18.61 -9.32 2.10
C ARG A 230 -17.40 -8.95 2.96
N PHE A 231 -17.62 -8.17 4.01
CA PHE A 231 -16.54 -7.77 4.94
C PHE A 231 -15.74 -8.96 5.49
N SER A 232 -16.41 -10.05 5.87
CA SER A 232 -15.72 -11.26 6.37
C SER A 232 -14.83 -11.94 5.32
N GLU A 233 -15.18 -11.83 4.04
CA GLU A 233 -14.35 -12.34 2.94
C GLU A 233 -13.13 -11.46 2.73
N ARG A 234 -13.30 -10.13 2.84
CA ARG A 234 -12.20 -9.15 2.78
C ARG A 234 -11.24 -9.34 3.95
N ASP A 235 -11.77 -9.58 5.15
CA ASP A 235 -10.99 -9.86 6.36
C ASP A 235 -10.13 -11.11 6.17
N VAL A 236 -10.66 -12.17 5.54
CA VAL A 236 -9.86 -13.36 5.21
C VAL A 236 -8.87 -13.06 4.09
N PHE A 237 -9.33 -12.48 2.99
CA PHE A 237 -8.54 -12.23 1.78
C PHE A 237 -7.30 -11.38 2.05
N TYR A 238 -7.47 -10.17 2.59
CA TYR A 238 -6.34 -9.26 2.81
C TYR A 238 -5.36 -9.78 3.87
N ASN A 239 -5.84 -10.56 4.84
CA ASN A 239 -4.99 -11.18 5.87
C ASN A 239 -4.32 -12.48 5.43
N ASN A 240 -4.71 -13.03 4.27
CA ASN A 240 -4.17 -14.27 3.71
C ASN A 240 -3.32 -13.99 2.46
N ASN A 241 -2.46 -12.97 2.54
CA ASN A 241 -1.61 -12.49 1.45
C ASN A 241 -2.41 -12.20 0.16
N TRP A 242 -3.64 -11.68 0.29
CA TRP A 242 -4.54 -11.37 -0.83
C TRP A 242 -4.87 -12.61 -1.68
N ASN A 243 -5.08 -13.75 -1.03
CA ASN A 243 -5.55 -14.99 -1.62
C ASN A 243 -6.81 -15.47 -0.89
N ILE A 244 -7.80 -15.95 -1.63
CA ILE A 244 -9.02 -16.57 -1.09
C ILE A 244 -9.30 -17.89 -1.81
N PHE A 245 -9.80 -18.88 -1.07
CA PHE A 245 -10.02 -20.23 -1.58
C PHE A 245 -11.49 -20.59 -1.64
N SER A 246 -11.86 -21.29 -2.71
CA SER A 246 -13.17 -21.92 -2.84
C SER A 246 -13.05 -23.36 -3.34
N ILE A 247 -14.13 -24.10 -3.14
CA ILE A 247 -14.23 -25.50 -3.57
C ILE A 247 -15.60 -25.75 -4.22
N ASP A 248 -15.59 -26.61 -5.23
CA ASP A 248 -16.77 -27.08 -5.96
C ASP A 248 -16.58 -28.54 -6.41
N SER A 249 -17.60 -29.13 -7.03
CA SER A 249 -17.54 -30.50 -7.54
C SER A 249 -16.41 -30.72 -8.55
N HIS A 250 -16.06 -29.71 -9.36
CA HIS A 250 -14.99 -29.81 -10.35
C HIS A 250 -13.61 -29.92 -9.67
N SER A 251 -13.35 -29.12 -8.65
CA SER A 251 -12.11 -29.17 -7.87
C SER A 251 -11.95 -30.51 -7.12
N VAL A 252 -13.05 -31.09 -6.61
CA VAL A 252 -13.02 -32.42 -5.96
C VAL A 252 -12.69 -33.50 -6.98
N GLU A 253 -13.31 -33.47 -8.16
CA GLU A 253 -13.02 -34.44 -9.21
C GLU A 253 -11.56 -34.35 -9.69
N ALA A 254 -11.05 -33.14 -9.90
CA ALA A 254 -9.64 -32.92 -10.18
C ALA A 254 -8.72 -33.44 -9.05
N SER A 255 -9.16 -33.33 -7.79
CA SER A 255 -8.40 -33.84 -6.66
C SER A 255 -8.25 -35.36 -6.68
N ARG A 256 -9.32 -36.07 -7.07
CA ARG A 256 -9.29 -37.53 -7.24
C ARG A 256 -8.40 -37.96 -8.40
N GLN A 257 -8.46 -37.24 -9.51
CA GLN A 257 -7.67 -37.55 -10.71
C GLN A 257 -6.16 -37.38 -10.46
N ASP A 258 -5.78 -36.30 -9.77
CA ASP A 258 -4.37 -35.97 -9.52
C ASP A 258 -3.82 -36.59 -8.22
N ALA A 259 -4.68 -37.21 -7.40
CA ALA A 259 -4.37 -37.67 -6.05
C ALA A 259 -3.70 -36.57 -5.20
N GLU A 260 -4.27 -35.37 -5.25
CA GLU A 260 -3.80 -34.15 -4.59
C GLU A 260 -4.99 -33.21 -4.36
N LEU A 261 -5.13 -32.63 -3.16
CA LEU A 261 -6.19 -31.67 -2.88
C LEU A 261 -6.06 -30.45 -3.81
N LYS A 262 -7.10 -30.18 -4.60
CA LYS A 262 -7.21 -29.00 -5.45
C LYS A 262 -8.22 -28.01 -4.90
N LEU A 263 -7.84 -26.74 -4.86
CA LEU A 263 -8.71 -25.63 -4.46
C LEU A 263 -8.72 -24.56 -5.55
N TRP A 264 -9.84 -23.90 -5.77
CA TRP A 264 -9.84 -22.67 -6.55
C TRP A 264 -9.20 -21.56 -5.72
N CYS A 265 -8.11 -20.98 -6.19
CA CYS A 265 -7.50 -19.81 -5.62
C CYS A 265 -7.85 -18.59 -6.47
N ARG A 266 -8.30 -17.52 -5.81
CA ARG A 266 -8.39 -16.18 -6.40
C ARG A 266 -7.46 -15.25 -5.67
N TRP A 267 -6.77 -14.40 -6.42
CA TRP A 267 -5.85 -13.40 -5.88
C TRP A 267 -5.88 -12.12 -6.69
N GLN A 268 -5.34 -11.06 -6.11
CA GLN A 268 -5.06 -9.82 -6.83
C GLN A 268 -3.56 -9.69 -7.07
N GLN A 269 -3.18 -9.32 -8.29
CA GLN A 269 -1.80 -9.03 -8.67
C GLN A 269 -1.60 -7.52 -8.81
N PRO A 270 -0.58 -6.92 -8.15
CA PRO A 270 -0.22 -5.54 -8.37
C PRO A 270 0.51 -5.39 -9.71
N VAL A 271 0.00 -4.50 -10.57
CA VAL A 271 0.58 -4.21 -11.89
C VAL A 271 0.80 -2.70 -12.00
N VAL A 272 2.00 -2.31 -12.42
CA VAL A 272 2.30 -0.90 -12.71
C VAL A 272 1.65 -0.53 -14.05
N GLN A 273 0.68 0.37 -14.02
CA GLN A 273 -0.03 0.84 -15.21
C GLN A 273 -0.36 2.32 -15.08
N GLY A 274 -0.01 3.10 -16.11
CA GLY A 274 -0.28 4.54 -16.16
C GLY A 274 0.36 5.34 -15.02
N GLY A 275 1.53 4.92 -14.52
CA GLY A 275 2.21 5.60 -13.40
C GLY A 275 1.55 5.38 -12.02
N THR A 276 0.68 4.38 -11.91
CA THR A 276 0.03 3.95 -10.67
C THR A 276 0.09 2.44 -10.52
N ILE A 277 -0.07 1.91 -9.31
CA ILE A 277 -0.24 0.47 -9.10
C ILE A 277 -1.74 0.18 -9.18
N GLN A 278 -2.12 -0.69 -10.10
CA GLN A 278 -3.46 -1.22 -10.27
C GLN A 278 -3.48 -2.68 -9.79
N TYR A 279 -4.63 -3.16 -9.33
CA TYR A 279 -4.78 -4.52 -8.83
C TYR A 279 -5.68 -5.34 -9.77
N GLN A 280 -5.13 -6.39 -10.36
CA GLN A 280 -5.84 -7.24 -11.33
C GLN A 280 -6.25 -8.56 -10.68
N TRP A 281 -7.49 -8.97 -10.89
CA TRP A 281 -8.02 -10.23 -10.37
C TRP A 281 -7.60 -11.42 -11.24
N HIS A 282 -7.19 -12.50 -10.58
CA HIS A 282 -6.87 -13.77 -11.21
C HIS A 282 -7.57 -14.93 -10.49
N LYS A 283 -7.77 -16.05 -11.21
CA LYS A 283 -8.33 -17.30 -10.70
C LYS A 283 -7.54 -18.48 -11.28
N LYS A 284 -7.18 -19.45 -10.44
CA LYS A 284 -6.53 -20.71 -10.86
C LYS A 284 -7.00 -21.85 -9.96
N LEU A 285 -7.18 -23.05 -10.53
CA LEU A 285 -7.29 -24.27 -9.75
C LEU A 285 -5.88 -24.70 -9.35
N VAL A 286 -5.57 -24.65 -8.05
CA VAL A 286 -4.23 -24.88 -7.53
C VAL A 286 -4.18 -26.17 -6.74
N GLY A 287 -3.10 -26.93 -6.93
CA GLY A 287 -2.77 -28.06 -6.08
C GLY A 287 -2.25 -27.61 -4.72
N PHE A 288 -2.50 -28.40 -3.70
CA PHE A 288 -2.06 -28.09 -2.34
C PHE A 288 -0.54 -27.97 -2.23
N SER A 289 0.22 -28.70 -3.06
CA SER A 289 1.68 -28.61 -3.15
C SER A 289 2.19 -27.30 -3.76
N GLU A 290 1.34 -26.55 -4.48
CA GLU A 290 1.67 -25.22 -5.03
C GLU A 290 1.52 -24.10 -4.00
N LEU A 291 0.94 -24.39 -2.82
CA LEU A 291 0.69 -23.39 -1.79
C LEU A 291 1.92 -23.18 -0.92
N THR A 292 2.20 -21.91 -0.63
CA THR A 292 3.10 -21.54 0.47
C THR A 292 2.31 -21.60 1.78
N LEU A 293 2.77 -22.42 2.72
CA LEU A 293 2.15 -22.62 4.04
C LEU A 293 2.94 -21.89 5.13
N ASP A 294 2.45 -20.72 5.55
CA ASP A 294 3.03 -19.89 6.61
C ASP A 294 2.28 -20.16 7.93
N PHE A 295 2.73 -21.20 8.65
CA PHE A 295 2.12 -21.62 9.94
C PHE A 295 2.24 -20.53 11.00
N GLU A 296 3.39 -19.85 11.07
CA GLU A 296 3.66 -18.81 12.06
C GLU A 296 2.69 -17.66 11.95
N ARG A 297 2.38 -17.23 10.71
CA ARG A 297 1.42 -16.16 10.48
C ARG A 297 0.01 -16.66 10.23
N GLN A 298 -0.28 -17.96 10.26
CA GLN A 298 -1.59 -18.54 9.90
C GLN A 298 -2.06 -18.09 8.51
N ARG A 299 -1.25 -18.32 7.48
CA ARG A 299 -1.58 -17.98 6.09
C ARG A 299 -1.22 -19.12 5.17
N ALA A 300 -2.03 -19.30 4.13
CA ALA A 300 -1.74 -20.19 3.02
C ALA A 300 -2.06 -19.45 1.73
N PHE A 301 -1.11 -19.37 0.80
CA PHE A 301 -1.30 -18.58 -0.42
C PHE A 301 -0.61 -19.22 -1.60
N TYR A 302 -1.18 -19.04 -2.78
CA TYR A 302 -0.57 -19.42 -4.05
C TYR A 302 0.28 -18.27 -4.60
N PHE A 303 -0.27 -17.05 -4.61
CA PHE A 303 0.41 -15.86 -5.08
C PHE A 303 0.99 -15.05 -3.92
N ASP A 304 2.29 -14.73 -3.98
CA ASP A 304 2.94 -13.89 -2.98
C ASP A 304 2.73 -12.39 -3.26
N PHE A 305 1.58 -11.86 -2.81
CA PHE A 305 1.22 -10.46 -3.02
C PHE A 305 2.21 -9.48 -2.38
N GLU A 306 2.67 -9.75 -1.16
CA GLU A 306 3.62 -8.88 -0.46
C GLU A 306 4.94 -8.69 -1.24
N THR A 307 5.48 -9.77 -1.80
CA THR A 307 6.69 -9.71 -2.62
C THR A 307 6.42 -8.99 -3.95
N ALA A 308 5.35 -9.35 -4.65
CA ALA A 308 4.97 -8.70 -5.91
C ALA A 308 4.69 -7.19 -5.75
N LEU A 309 4.11 -6.78 -4.62
CA LEU A 309 3.84 -5.37 -4.34
C LEU A 309 5.15 -4.58 -4.18
N LYS A 310 6.16 -5.14 -3.51
CA LYS A 310 7.47 -4.50 -3.38
C LYS A 310 8.15 -4.33 -4.74
N GLU A 311 8.07 -5.33 -5.60
CA GLU A 311 8.61 -5.29 -6.97
C GLU A 311 7.88 -4.24 -7.82
N ALA A 312 6.55 -4.17 -7.75
CA ALA A 312 5.75 -3.16 -8.43
C ALA A 312 6.07 -1.74 -7.93
N GLN A 313 6.26 -1.55 -6.62
CA GLN A 313 6.66 -0.27 -6.03
C GLN A 313 8.06 0.15 -6.51
N ALA A 314 9.02 -0.76 -6.56
CA ALA A 314 10.36 -0.49 -7.07
C ALA A 314 10.33 -0.11 -8.55
N THR A 315 9.54 -0.82 -9.36
CA THR A 315 9.34 -0.53 -10.78
C THR A 315 8.75 0.86 -10.98
N LEU A 316 7.66 1.18 -10.26
CA LEU A 316 7.02 2.49 -10.33
C LEU A 316 7.97 3.63 -9.90
N LEU A 317 8.78 3.42 -8.87
CA LEU A 317 9.78 4.39 -8.45
C LEU A 317 10.84 4.61 -9.55
N GLY A 318 11.29 3.53 -10.20
CA GLY A 318 12.19 3.57 -11.34
C GLY A 318 11.61 4.35 -12.52
N GLU A 319 10.36 4.09 -12.90
CA GLU A 319 9.65 4.83 -13.95
C GLU A 319 9.52 6.31 -13.61
N LYS A 320 9.13 6.66 -12.38
CA LYS A 320 9.05 8.06 -11.92
C LYS A 320 10.41 8.75 -11.95
N ALA A 321 11.47 8.06 -11.55
CA ALA A 321 12.82 8.60 -11.62
C ALA A 321 13.24 8.84 -13.08
N ALA A 322 13.02 7.87 -13.98
CA ALA A 322 13.31 7.99 -15.40
C ALA A 322 12.53 9.15 -16.05
N ALA A 323 11.23 9.25 -15.78
CA ALA A 323 10.38 10.33 -16.25
C ALA A 323 10.81 11.69 -15.68
N PHE A 324 11.23 11.76 -14.41
CA PHE A 324 11.81 12.96 -13.84
C PHE A 324 13.12 13.36 -14.53
N HIS A 325 14.02 12.41 -14.78
CA HIS A 325 15.26 12.65 -15.51
C HIS A 325 15.00 13.06 -16.97
N GLU A 326 14.01 12.47 -17.63
CA GLU A 326 13.59 12.84 -18.98
C GLU A 326 12.93 14.21 -19.02
N ALA A 327 12.00 14.53 -18.12
CA ALA A 327 11.42 15.86 -17.98
C ALA A 327 12.49 16.91 -17.64
N ARG A 328 13.49 16.56 -16.82
CA ARG A 328 14.65 17.41 -16.54
C ARG A 328 15.49 17.61 -17.80
N ARG A 329 15.77 16.56 -18.59
CA ARG A 329 16.43 16.66 -19.91
C ARG A 329 15.62 17.53 -20.86
N ALA A 330 14.32 17.29 -21.00
CA ALA A 330 13.42 18.05 -21.88
C ALA A 330 13.29 19.53 -21.46
N ARG A 331 13.29 19.86 -20.17
CA ARG A 331 13.37 21.26 -19.69
C ARG A 331 14.73 21.90 -19.96
N HIS A 332 15.78 21.10 -20.01
CA HIS A 332 17.13 21.54 -20.30
C HIS A 332 17.35 21.78 -21.80
N PHE A 333 16.76 20.95 -22.65
CA PHE A 333 16.78 21.07 -24.11
C PHE A 333 15.71 22.06 -24.64
N GLY A 334 14.54 22.12 -24.01
CA GLY A 334 13.42 23.02 -24.38
C GLY A 334 13.53 24.45 -23.85
N LYS A 335 14.55 24.75 -23.02
CA LYS A 335 14.95 26.11 -22.64
C LYS A 335 16.26 26.56 -23.32
N GLN A 336 16.55 26.08 -24.53
CA GLN A 336 17.27 26.95 -25.46
C GLN A 336 16.26 28.00 -25.95
N VAL A 337 16.17 29.11 -25.23
CA VAL A 337 15.82 30.37 -25.91
C VAL A 337 16.85 30.48 -27.02
N GLN A 338 16.44 30.41 -28.28
CA GLN A 338 17.35 30.74 -29.37
C GLN A 338 17.67 32.22 -29.21
N VAL A 339 18.76 32.50 -28.50
CA VAL A 339 19.36 33.82 -28.45
C VAL A 339 19.87 34.06 -29.87
N PRO A 340 19.45 35.15 -30.55
CA PRO A 340 19.94 35.44 -31.89
C PRO A 340 21.47 35.45 -31.87
N LEU A 341 22.13 34.83 -32.87
CA LEU A 341 23.59 34.70 -32.94
C LEU A 341 24.35 36.03 -32.67
N ARG A 342 23.75 37.15 -33.08
CA ARG A 342 24.29 38.50 -32.84
C ARG A 342 24.37 38.89 -31.36
N GLN A 343 23.39 38.45 -30.56
CA GLN A 343 23.37 38.67 -29.12
C GLN A 343 24.35 37.71 -28.42
N GLU A 344 24.47 36.45 -28.86
CA GLU A 344 25.49 35.54 -28.32
C GLU A 344 26.93 36.06 -28.53
N LEU A 345 27.23 36.59 -29.72
CA LEU A 345 28.53 37.19 -30.02
C LEU A 345 28.81 38.44 -29.17
N LYS A 346 27.77 39.21 -28.82
CA LYS A 346 27.90 40.38 -27.95
C LYS A 346 28.17 39.95 -26.50
N ASP A 347 27.39 39.01 -25.99
CA ASP A 347 27.54 38.47 -24.64
C ASP A 347 28.93 37.82 -24.46
N ASP A 348 29.42 37.10 -25.48
CA ASP A 348 30.75 36.49 -25.46
C ASP A 348 31.89 37.54 -25.48
N ALA A 349 31.70 38.68 -26.15
CA ALA A 349 32.66 39.78 -26.13
C ALA A 349 32.70 40.47 -24.75
N GLU A 350 31.53 40.70 -24.14
CA GLU A 350 31.43 41.25 -22.78
C GLU A 350 32.05 40.30 -21.73
N LEU A 351 31.80 38.99 -21.85
CA LEU A 351 32.44 37.98 -21.00
C LEU A 351 33.96 37.88 -21.23
N ALA A 352 34.43 38.02 -22.47
CA ALA A 352 35.86 38.04 -22.79
C ALA A 352 36.58 39.19 -22.09
N GLU A 353 36.00 40.39 -22.18
CA GLU A 353 36.53 41.61 -21.56
C GLU A 353 36.49 41.51 -20.03
N TRP A 354 35.38 41.04 -19.47
CA TRP A 354 35.22 40.93 -18.01
C TRP A 354 36.12 39.87 -17.39
N LEU A 355 36.18 38.67 -17.96
CA LEU A 355 36.97 37.58 -17.40
C LEU A 355 38.46 37.73 -17.71
N GLY A 356 38.80 38.27 -18.89
CA GLY A 356 40.19 38.44 -19.34
C GLY A 356 40.98 37.12 -19.23
N LEU A 357 40.44 36.04 -19.81
CA LEU A 357 41.00 34.70 -19.63
C LEU A 357 42.33 34.53 -20.38
N GLU A 358 43.35 34.09 -19.67
CA GLU A 358 44.61 33.68 -20.26
C GLU A 358 44.61 32.17 -20.46
N ALA A 359 44.15 31.72 -21.64
CA ALA A 359 44.09 30.30 -21.96
C ALA A 359 45.48 29.75 -22.31
N ARG A 360 46.28 29.44 -21.29
CA ARG A 360 47.58 28.76 -21.41
C ARG A 360 47.64 27.56 -20.46
N TYR A 361 48.46 26.58 -20.80
CA TYR A 361 48.51 25.32 -20.04
C TYR A 361 48.96 25.52 -18.59
N ASP A 362 49.90 26.44 -18.35
CA ASP A 362 50.46 26.76 -17.04
C ASP A 362 49.51 27.58 -16.15
N THR A 363 48.60 28.35 -16.75
CA THR A 363 47.66 29.22 -16.03
C THR A 363 46.30 28.54 -15.77
N MET A 364 45.94 27.51 -16.54
CA MET A 364 44.66 26.80 -16.47
C MET A 364 44.14 26.48 -15.06
N PRO A 365 44.92 25.89 -14.14
CA PRO A 365 44.44 25.57 -12.79
C PRO A 365 43.98 26.78 -12.00
N ARG A 366 44.64 27.93 -12.19
CA ARG A 366 44.31 29.20 -11.53
C ARG A 366 43.15 29.89 -12.23
N GLU A 367 43.14 29.86 -13.57
CA GLU A 367 42.09 30.49 -14.38
C GLU A 367 40.73 29.83 -14.16
N ILE A 368 40.67 28.48 -14.12
CA ILE A 368 39.41 27.78 -13.87
C ILE A 368 38.86 28.08 -12.47
N GLU A 369 39.72 28.18 -11.47
CA GLU A 369 39.33 28.55 -10.10
C GLU A 369 38.84 30.00 -10.02
N ARG A 370 39.58 30.93 -10.63
CA ARG A 370 39.24 32.37 -10.71
C ARG A 370 37.88 32.58 -11.36
N VAL A 371 37.60 31.90 -12.47
CA VAL A 371 36.30 31.95 -13.15
C VAL A 371 35.19 31.41 -12.27
N TRP A 372 35.40 30.26 -11.64
CA TRP A 372 34.37 29.64 -10.82
C TRP A 372 34.00 30.50 -9.62
N LEU A 373 34.98 31.22 -9.05
CA LEU A 373 34.76 32.25 -8.05
C LEU A 373 33.98 33.44 -8.60
N ALA A 374 34.38 33.97 -9.77
CA ALA A 374 33.70 35.09 -10.42
C ALA A 374 32.25 34.75 -10.80
N ALA A 375 31.97 33.48 -11.17
CA ALA A 375 30.65 33.01 -11.54
C ALA A 375 29.64 33.05 -10.39
N ASP A 376 30.08 32.98 -9.14
CA ASP A 376 29.21 33.08 -7.96
C ASP A 376 28.82 34.53 -7.65
N THR A 377 29.62 35.50 -8.10
CA THR A 377 29.43 36.94 -7.86
C THR A 377 29.07 37.71 -9.13
N ALA A 378 28.78 37.02 -10.23
CA ALA A 378 28.50 37.64 -11.52
C ALA A 378 27.19 38.44 -11.45
N ASP A 379 27.27 39.72 -11.76
CA ASP A 379 26.10 40.57 -12.00
C ASP A 379 25.87 40.66 -13.52
N GLY A 380 24.63 40.46 -13.97
CA GLY A 380 24.27 40.47 -15.39
C GLY A 380 24.39 39.13 -16.15
N PHE A 381 25.22 38.18 -15.69
CA PHE A 381 25.32 36.84 -16.30
C PHE A 381 24.95 35.72 -15.34
N SER A 382 24.27 34.69 -15.83
CA SER A 382 24.08 33.48 -15.03
C SER A 382 25.40 32.75 -14.81
N MET A 383 25.63 32.24 -13.60
CA MET A 383 26.78 31.37 -13.25
C MET A 383 27.06 30.31 -14.32
N ARG A 384 26.00 29.70 -14.85
CA ARG A 384 26.08 28.69 -15.91
C ARG A 384 26.73 29.22 -17.19
N ARG A 385 26.34 30.41 -17.64
CA ARG A 385 26.89 31.05 -18.85
C ARG A 385 28.37 31.37 -18.67
N VAL A 386 28.76 31.89 -17.51
CA VAL A 386 30.16 32.20 -17.17
C VAL A 386 31.02 30.93 -17.24
N GLN A 387 30.56 29.84 -16.64
CA GLN A 387 31.24 28.54 -16.67
C GLN A 387 31.32 27.95 -18.08
N ASP A 388 30.25 28.05 -18.87
CA ASP A 388 30.19 27.54 -20.25
C ASP A 388 31.19 28.28 -21.15
N TYR A 389 31.18 29.61 -21.09
CA TYR A 389 32.10 30.45 -21.84
C TYR A 389 33.56 30.14 -21.49
N ALA A 390 33.89 30.13 -20.20
CA ALA A 390 35.26 29.88 -19.76
C ALA A 390 35.75 28.50 -20.18
N TYR A 391 34.91 27.46 -20.06
CA TYR A 391 35.29 26.14 -20.50
C TYR A 391 35.50 26.09 -22.03
N ILE A 392 34.67 26.75 -22.83
CA ILE A 392 34.85 26.83 -24.29
C ILE A 392 36.20 27.48 -24.64
N VAL A 393 36.61 28.53 -23.92
CA VAL A 393 37.90 29.20 -24.10
C VAL A 393 39.07 28.28 -23.75
N LEU A 394 38.96 27.49 -22.67
CA LEU A 394 40.01 26.57 -22.22
C LEU A 394 40.05 25.25 -23.01
N ALA A 395 38.92 24.81 -23.59
CA ALA A 395 38.76 23.50 -24.20
C ALA A 395 39.76 23.19 -25.33
N PRO A 396 40.08 24.10 -26.28
CA PRO A 396 41.07 23.83 -27.33
C PRO A 396 42.45 23.41 -26.77
N TYR A 397 42.88 24.09 -25.71
CA TYR A 397 44.16 23.85 -25.06
C TYR A 397 44.14 22.56 -24.21
N LEU A 398 43.03 22.31 -23.50
CA LEU A 398 42.82 21.03 -22.80
C LEU A 398 42.82 19.87 -23.78
N ARG A 399 42.18 20.03 -24.95
CA ARG A 399 42.11 19.01 -26.01
C ARG A 399 43.43 18.75 -26.71
N ALA A 400 44.30 19.76 -26.80
CA ALA A 400 45.67 19.56 -27.29
C ALA A 400 46.46 18.59 -26.39
N ALA A 401 46.24 18.63 -25.07
CA ALA A 401 46.88 17.73 -24.11
C ALA A 401 46.07 16.44 -23.82
N CYS A 402 44.76 16.47 -24.02
CA CYS A 402 43.82 15.39 -23.72
C CYS A 402 42.72 15.33 -24.80
N PRO A 403 42.92 14.58 -25.90
CA PRO A 403 42.00 14.57 -27.05
C PRO A 403 40.55 14.16 -26.73
N THR A 404 40.36 13.40 -25.64
CA THR A 404 39.05 12.93 -25.13
C THR A 404 38.29 14.01 -24.36
N ALA A 405 38.90 15.16 -24.07
CA ALA A 405 38.24 16.28 -23.43
C ALA A 405 37.07 16.82 -24.30
N PRO A 406 35.88 17.04 -23.72
CA PRO A 406 34.76 17.58 -24.48
C PRO A 406 35.03 19.02 -24.89
N LYS A 407 34.41 19.41 -26.01
CA LYS A 407 34.54 20.75 -26.60
C LYS A 407 33.78 21.83 -25.82
N SER A 408 32.76 21.44 -25.05
CA SER A 408 31.95 22.34 -24.24
C SER A 408 31.35 21.59 -23.04
N LEU A 409 30.81 22.33 -22.06
CA LEU A 409 30.03 21.80 -20.94
C LEU A 409 28.54 21.60 -21.28
N GLN A 410 28.12 21.95 -22.50
CA GLN A 410 26.73 21.84 -22.89
C GLN A 410 26.30 20.36 -22.92
N GLY A 411 25.25 20.03 -22.16
CA GLY A 411 24.79 18.64 -22.00
C GLY A 411 25.68 17.77 -21.11
N ARG A 412 26.74 18.34 -20.51
CA ARG A 412 27.69 17.67 -19.61
C ARG A 412 27.60 18.24 -18.19
N GLU A 413 26.40 18.16 -17.61
CA GLU A 413 26.15 18.61 -16.24
C GLU A 413 26.93 17.78 -15.21
N ASP A 414 27.21 16.51 -15.52
CA ASP A 414 28.12 15.66 -14.77
C ASP A 414 29.50 16.30 -14.60
N LEU A 415 30.07 16.85 -15.69
CA LEU A 415 31.36 17.52 -15.69
C LEU A 415 31.34 18.86 -14.96
N ARG A 416 30.28 19.65 -15.16
CA ARG A 416 30.11 20.91 -14.42
C ARG A 416 30.09 20.65 -12.92
N THR A 417 29.30 19.65 -12.50
CA THR A 417 29.16 19.26 -11.09
C THR A 417 30.50 18.85 -10.49
N ILE A 418 31.27 17.98 -11.15
CA ILE A 418 32.57 17.56 -10.60
C ILE A 418 33.60 18.70 -10.61
N LEU A 419 33.66 19.57 -11.62
CA LEU A 419 34.58 20.71 -11.63
C LEU A 419 34.29 21.66 -10.47
N SER A 420 33.02 22.03 -10.27
CA SER A 420 32.60 22.85 -9.12
C SER A 420 32.92 22.17 -7.80
N ALA A 421 32.73 20.86 -7.70
CA ALA A 421 32.99 20.09 -6.49
C ALA A 421 34.48 20.03 -6.15
N LEU A 422 35.36 19.79 -7.14
CA LEU A 422 36.82 19.75 -6.93
C LEU A 422 37.38 21.12 -6.53
N ILE A 423 36.89 22.20 -7.15
CA ILE A 423 37.25 23.57 -6.78
C ILE A 423 36.75 23.88 -5.36
N SER A 424 35.52 23.45 -5.02
CA SER A 424 34.96 23.63 -3.68
C SER A 424 35.78 22.92 -2.61
N LEU A 425 36.26 21.70 -2.87
CA LEU A 425 37.13 20.97 -1.95
C LEU A 425 38.47 21.68 -1.77
N ARG A 426 39.10 22.10 -2.88
CA ARG A 426 40.38 22.82 -2.85
C ARG A 426 40.28 24.10 -2.01
N LEU A 427 39.19 24.85 -2.16
CA LEU A 427 38.96 26.10 -1.44
C LEU A 427 38.37 25.92 -0.03
N GLY A 428 37.88 24.73 0.30
CA GLY A 428 37.21 24.45 1.59
C GLY A 428 35.85 25.12 1.76
N ARG A 429 35.23 25.61 0.68
CA ARG A 429 33.89 26.23 0.67
C ARG A 429 33.18 25.93 -0.63
N VAL A 430 31.85 26.00 -0.65
CA VAL A 430 31.10 25.77 -1.89
C VAL A 430 31.35 26.91 -2.89
N VAL A 431 31.72 26.55 -4.11
CA VAL A 431 31.96 27.47 -5.24
C VAL A 431 31.37 26.92 -6.54
N GLY A 432 30.77 27.79 -7.34
CA GLY A 432 30.24 27.44 -8.67
C GLY A 432 29.09 26.43 -8.62
N SER A 433 28.37 26.39 -7.50
CA SER A 433 27.25 25.50 -7.23
C SER A 433 26.24 26.17 -6.31
N ARG A 434 24.97 25.75 -6.39
CA ARG A 434 23.90 26.16 -5.45
C ARG A 434 23.85 25.30 -4.18
N SER A 435 24.85 24.44 -3.96
CA SER A 435 24.92 23.61 -2.75
C SER A 435 25.09 24.47 -1.51
N ILE A 436 24.46 24.08 -0.41
CA ILE A 436 24.47 24.85 0.84
C ILE A 436 25.74 24.60 1.68
N ASN A 437 26.40 23.46 1.50
CA ASN A 437 27.63 23.07 2.18
C ASN A 437 28.32 21.91 1.43
N LEU A 438 29.51 21.51 1.88
CA LEU A 438 30.30 20.43 1.25
C LEU A 438 29.64 19.05 1.37
N LYS A 439 28.81 18.79 2.39
CA LYS A 439 27.99 17.57 2.48
C LYS A 439 26.95 17.50 1.35
N HIS A 440 26.30 18.63 1.03
CA HIS A 440 25.38 18.71 -0.11
C HIS A 440 26.13 18.63 -1.45
N VAL A 441 27.38 19.12 -1.54
CA VAL A 441 28.24 18.90 -2.72
C VAL A 441 28.51 17.41 -2.91
N GLU A 442 28.85 16.68 -1.84
CA GLU A 442 29.09 15.23 -1.89
C GLU A 442 27.87 14.45 -2.42
N ASP A 443 26.69 14.68 -1.85
CA ASP A 443 25.45 14.02 -2.27
C ASP A 443 25.10 14.39 -3.73
N MET A 444 25.34 15.64 -4.12
CA MET A 444 25.14 16.09 -5.50
C MET A 444 26.08 15.37 -6.49
N VAL A 445 27.36 15.19 -6.15
CA VAL A 445 28.32 14.45 -6.97
C VAL A 445 27.89 12.99 -7.10
N PHE A 446 27.49 12.34 -6.00
CA PHE A 446 27.00 10.96 -6.03
C PHE A 446 25.80 10.80 -6.98
N ARG A 447 24.84 11.73 -6.92
CA ARG A 447 23.61 11.65 -7.74
C ARG A 447 23.78 12.08 -9.19
N SER A 448 24.59 13.10 -9.45
CA SER A 448 24.62 13.80 -10.75
C SER A 448 25.93 13.62 -11.53
N ALA A 449 26.99 13.16 -10.86
CA ALA A 449 28.32 12.95 -11.43
C ALA A 449 28.91 11.62 -10.95
N PHE A 450 28.07 10.57 -10.86
CA PHE A 450 28.40 9.27 -10.27
C PHE A 450 29.72 8.67 -10.79
N GLY A 451 29.96 8.76 -12.11
CA GLY A 451 31.20 8.24 -12.74
C GLY A 451 32.48 8.89 -12.20
N TYR A 452 32.40 10.11 -11.66
CA TYR A 452 33.52 10.87 -11.10
C TYR A 452 33.60 10.80 -9.58
N TYR A 453 32.71 10.06 -8.91
CA TYR A 453 32.64 10.03 -7.45
C TYR A 453 33.94 9.53 -6.81
N SER A 454 34.61 8.56 -7.44
CA SER A 454 35.92 8.07 -6.98
C SER A 454 37.00 9.17 -7.00
N VAL A 455 37.04 9.99 -8.04
CA VAL A 455 37.96 11.13 -8.17
C VAL A 455 37.64 12.19 -7.13
N PHE A 456 36.36 12.50 -6.92
CA PHE A 456 35.92 13.46 -5.90
C PHE A 456 36.36 13.03 -4.50
N ARG A 457 36.12 11.76 -4.12
CA ARG A 457 36.51 11.25 -2.80
C ARG A 457 38.03 11.26 -2.62
N TYR A 458 38.77 10.84 -3.64
CA TYR A 458 40.23 10.90 -3.62
C TYR A 458 40.72 12.34 -3.41
N ALA A 459 40.16 13.29 -4.15
CA ALA A 459 40.47 14.70 -3.98
C ALA A 459 40.13 15.21 -2.57
N ALA A 460 39.00 14.81 -1.99
CA ALA A 460 38.65 15.16 -0.61
C ALA A 460 39.69 14.64 0.40
N GLY A 461 40.30 13.47 0.14
CA GLY A 461 41.43 12.97 0.91
C GLY A 461 42.67 13.84 0.76
N VAL A 462 43.07 14.15 -0.49
CA VAL A 462 44.24 14.99 -0.81
C VAL A 462 44.13 16.38 -0.18
N TYR A 463 42.95 16.99 -0.21
CA TYR A 463 42.70 18.32 0.36
C TYR A 463 42.40 18.30 1.87
N GLY A 464 42.38 17.14 2.53
CA GLY A 464 42.07 17.03 3.96
C GLY A 464 40.62 17.39 4.32
N ARG A 465 39.67 17.16 3.40
CA ARG A 465 38.26 17.58 3.49
C ARG A 465 37.27 16.45 3.75
N LEU A 466 37.73 15.24 4.08
CA LEU A 466 36.85 14.10 4.35
C LEU A 466 35.84 14.38 5.48
N VAL A 467 36.26 15.09 6.52
CA VAL A 467 35.39 15.52 7.63
C VAL A 467 34.32 16.51 7.13
N ASP A 468 34.69 17.46 6.29
CA ASP A 468 33.78 18.50 5.80
C ASP A 468 32.65 17.95 4.90
N ILE A 469 32.91 16.81 4.23
CA ILE A 469 31.91 16.06 3.46
C ILE A 469 31.18 15.00 4.30
N GLY A 470 31.51 14.86 5.60
CA GLY A 470 30.78 14.04 6.57
C GLY A 470 31.27 12.60 6.73
N TYR A 471 32.50 12.26 6.32
CA TYR A 471 33.07 10.91 6.51
C TYR A 471 33.57 10.63 7.94
N ASP A 472 33.54 11.62 8.82
CA ASP A 472 33.88 11.52 10.24
C ASP A 472 32.80 10.79 11.07
N ILE A 473 31.57 10.75 10.57
CA ILE A 473 30.42 10.14 11.25
C ILE A 473 30.12 8.77 10.65
N GLN A 474 30.13 7.74 11.51
CA GLN A 474 29.67 6.40 11.15
C GLN A 474 28.19 6.47 10.73
N GLU A 475 27.85 5.89 9.58
CA GLU A 475 26.49 5.94 8.99
C GLU A 475 26.04 7.32 8.45
N SER A 476 26.97 8.24 8.14
CA SER A 476 26.61 9.45 7.39
C SER A 476 26.12 9.16 5.97
N ILE A 477 25.43 10.14 5.37
CA ILE A 477 25.03 10.10 3.95
C ILE A 477 26.24 9.80 3.06
N ALA A 478 27.38 10.44 3.31
CA ALA A 478 28.60 10.24 2.53
C ALA A 478 29.20 8.83 2.72
N SER A 479 29.15 8.28 3.94
CA SER A 479 29.54 6.88 4.20
C SER A 479 28.62 5.87 3.51
N GLN A 480 27.31 6.15 3.49
CA GLN A 480 26.31 5.34 2.77
C GLN A 480 26.53 5.41 1.25
N ASN A 481 26.69 6.61 0.70
CA ASN A 481 26.99 6.86 -0.70
C ASN A 481 28.26 6.13 -1.13
N TYR A 482 29.30 6.11 -0.30
CA TYR A 482 30.52 5.37 -0.59
C TYR A 482 30.31 3.86 -0.70
N ARG A 483 29.57 3.25 0.24
CA ARG A 483 29.22 1.82 0.18
C ARG A 483 28.45 1.49 -1.09
N LEU A 484 27.38 2.26 -1.36
CA LEU A 484 26.56 2.09 -2.55
C LEU A 484 27.35 2.29 -3.84
N HIS A 485 28.28 3.27 -3.88
CA HIS A 485 29.17 3.46 -5.02
C HIS A 485 30.08 2.25 -5.21
N HIS A 486 30.64 1.70 -4.13
CA HIS A 486 31.50 0.52 -4.19
C HIS A 486 30.75 -0.71 -4.71
N GLU A 487 29.54 -0.98 -4.19
CA GLU A 487 28.67 -2.09 -4.60
C GLU A 487 28.30 -1.99 -6.09
N ARG A 488 27.80 -0.84 -6.52
CA ARG A 488 27.43 -0.60 -7.94
C ARG A 488 28.61 -0.67 -8.89
N LYS A 489 29.80 -0.23 -8.44
CA LYS A 489 31.04 -0.34 -9.22
C LYS A 489 31.45 -1.80 -9.43
N THR A 490 31.26 -2.67 -8.42
CA THR A 490 31.54 -4.10 -8.54
C THR A 490 30.53 -4.82 -9.44
N GLU A 491 29.26 -4.43 -9.42
CA GLU A 491 28.20 -5.06 -10.20
C GLU A 491 28.20 -4.65 -11.68
N ASN A 492 28.66 -3.44 -12.01
CA ASN A 492 28.67 -2.94 -13.40
C ASN A 492 29.93 -2.11 -13.71
N PRO A 493 31.03 -2.77 -14.16
CA PRO A 493 32.30 -2.10 -14.45
C PRO A 493 32.23 -1.05 -15.57
N GLY A 494 31.23 -1.14 -16.46
CA GLY A 494 31.04 -0.25 -17.62
C GLY A 494 30.47 1.13 -17.28
N VAL A 495 30.03 1.35 -16.03
CA VAL A 495 29.44 2.63 -15.57
C VAL A 495 30.51 3.72 -15.35
N LEU A 496 31.80 3.36 -15.38
CA LEU A 496 32.92 4.27 -15.18
C LEU A 496 33.51 4.72 -16.53
N THR A 497 33.05 5.86 -17.05
CA THR A 497 33.72 6.53 -18.17
C THR A 497 35.06 7.14 -17.68
N ARG A 498 36.16 6.57 -18.18
CA ARG A 498 37.56 6.99 -17.91
C ARG A 498 38.04 8.15 -18.79
N ASP A 499 37.15 8.79 -19.55
CA ASP A 499 37.52 9.64 -20.69
C ASP A 499 38.10 11.01 -20.32
N PHE A 500 38.32 11.31 -19.04
CA PHE A 500 38.71 12.67 -18.62
C PHE A 500 39.77 12.73 -17.50
N ASP A 501 40.37 11.60 -17.13
CA ASP A 501 41.30 11.53 -15.98
C ASP A 501 42.55 12.41 -16.18
N LYS A 502 43.12 12.41 -17.40
CA LYS A 502 44.28 13.26 -17.71
C LYS A 502 43.95 14.76 -17.66
N ALA A 503 42.73 15.16 -18.01
CA ALA A 503 42.32 16.55 -17.94
C ALA A 503 42.16 17.03 -16.49
N PHE A 504 41.67 16.18 -15.58
CA PHE A 504 41.67 16.51 -14.15
C PHE A 504 43.08 16.73 -13.61
N LEU A 505 44.06 15.94 -14.05
CA LEU A 505 45.45 16.13 -13.62
C LEU A 505 46.12 17.40 -14.21
N ILE A 506 45.53 17.98 -15.26
CA ILE A 506 45.96 19.27 -15.81
C ILE A 506 45.35 20.39 -14.97
N LEU A 507 44.05 20.31 -14.69
CA LEU A 507 43.30 21.33 -13.95
C LEU A 507 43.55 21.29 -12.43
N PHE A 508 43.90 20.13 -11.90
CA PHE A 508 44.14 19.82 -10.49
C PHE A 508 45.45 19.01 -10.34
N PRO A 509 46.61 19.63 -10.60
CA PRO A 509 47.90 18.93 -10.65
C PRO A 509 48.27 18.24 -9.33
N GLU A 510 47.85 18.77 -8.19
CA GLU A 510 48.04 18.19 -6.85
C GLU A 510 47.40 16.81 -6.67
N LEU A 511 46.41 16.45 -7.50
CA LEU A 511 45.82 15.10 -7.48
C LEU A 511 46.78 14.02 -8.03
N LYS A 512 47.91 14.39 -8.67
CA LYS A 512 48.94 13.45 -9.11
C LYS A 512 49.72 12.78 -7.96
N ALA A 513 49.69 13.33 -6.75
CA ALA A 513 50.70 13.07 -5.73
C ALA A 513 50.53 11.78 -4.89
N ALA A 514 49.60 10.89 -5.19
CA ALA A 514 49.54 9.56 -4.55
C ALA A 514 49.16 8.49 -5.57
N ARG A 515 50.18 7.77 -6.06
CA ARG A 515 50.00 6.44 -6.65
C ARG A 515 50.30 5.40 -5.60
#